data_AF-A0AAW1WAA4-F1
#
_entry.id   AF-A0AAW1WAA4-F1
#
_cell.length_a   1.000
_cell.length_b   1.000
_cell.length_c   1.000
_cell.angle_alpha   90.00
_cell.angle_beta   90.00
_cell.angle_gamma   90.00
#
_symmetry.space_group_name_H-M   'P 1'
#
loop_
_entity.id
_entity.type
_entity.pdbx_description
1 polymer ?
#
loop_
_entity_poly.entity_id
_entity_poly.type
_entity_poly.pdbx_seq_one_letter_code
_entity_poly.pdbx_strand_id
1 'polypeptide(L)'
;MAFHSQSSFQRGDKVEICSKVEGFLGSYFEAIIVANMGTNYVVQYKNLMEEFDESVPLKETVMAGEVRPLPPDITEASVFHLGDKIDAYDLDGWWVGTISSEKNSSGRYSVFFETTGQELAYPILKLRVHQEWRNGKWVSSKKTKRNAVRC
;
A
#
# COMPACT_ATOMS: atom_id res chain seq x y z
N MET A 1 4.78 15.61 -29.67
CA MET A 1 4.01 15.65 -28.40
C MET A 1 4.82 14.87 -27.38
N ALA A 2 5.38 15.55 -26.38
CA ALA A 2 6.20 14.91 -25.36
C ALA A 2 5.28 14.31 -24.29
N PHE A 3 5.14 12.99 -24.28
CA PHE A 3 4.56 12.29 -23.15
C PHE A 3 5.44 12.55 -21.94
N HIS A 4 4.85 13.08 -20.86
CA HIS A 4 5.56 13.31 -19.61
C HIS A 4 6.13 11.96 -19.14
N SER A 5 7.45 11.90 -19.04
CA SER A 5 8.22 10.78 -18.51
C SER A 5 7.64 10.34 -17.17
N GLN A 6 6.92 9.22 -17.16
CA GLN A 6 6.85 8.40 -15.97
C GLN A 6 8.26 7.82 -15.85
N SER A 7 9.06 8.33 -14.91
CA SER A 7 10.41 7.81 -14.69
C SER A 7 10.31 6.32 -14.45
N SER A 8 10.80 5.52 -15.39
CA SER A 8 10.76 4.06 -15.31
C SER A 8 11.63 3.60 -14.15
N PHE A 9 11.12 2.71 -13.30
CA PHE A 9 11.90 2.14 -12.22
C PHE A 9 13.13 1.39 -12.75
N GLN A 10 14.21 1.44 -12.00
CA GLN A 10 15.49 0.81 -12.30
C GLN A 10 15.78 -0.31 -11.31
N ARG A 11 16.68 -1.22 -11.69
CA ARG A 11 17.14 -2.29 -10.80
C ARG A 11 17.64 -1.69 -9.47
N GLY A 12 17.15 -2.24 -8.36
CA GLY A 12 17.47 -1.79 -7.01
C GLY A 12 16.46 -0.83 -6.40
N ASP A 13 15.54 -0.26 -7.20
CA ASP A 13 14.49 0.61 -6.68
C ASP A 13 13.53 -0.19 -5.78
N LYS A 14 13.20 0.40 -4.63
CA LYS A 14 12.19 -0.14 -3.70
C LYS A 14 10.81 0.35 -4.11
N VAL A 15 9.87 -0.57 -4.21
CA VAL A 15 8.53 -0.33 -4.74
C VAL A 15 7.49 -1.09 -3.92
N GLU A 16 6.22 -0.73 -4.11
CA GLU A 16 5.11 -1.58 -3.72
C GLU A 16 4.39 -2.11 -4.97
N ILE A 17 3.98 -3.37 -4.92
CA ILE A 17 3.23 -4.05 -5.98
C ILE A 17 1.76 -4.08 -5.59
N CYS A 18 0.92 -3.49 -6.43
CA CYS A 18 -0.54 -3.48 -6.29
C CYS A 18 -1.08 -4.76 -6.92
N SER A 19 -1.49 -5.73 -6.10
CA SER A 19 -1.99 -6.99 -6.64
C SER A 19 -3.37 -6.82 -7.28
N LYS A 20 -3.52 -7.40 -8.47
CA LYS A 20 -4.80 -7.49 -9.23
C LYS A 20 -5.40 -8.89 -9.21
N VAL A 21 -4.76 -9.83 -8.51
CA VAL A 21 -5.22 -11.21 -8.39
C VAL A 21 -6.41 -11.25 -7.44
N GLU A 22 -7.43 -12.03 -7.80
CA GLU A 22 -8.57 -12.29 -6.94
C GLU A 22 -8.10 -12.87 -5.59
N GLY A 23 -8.66 -12.40 -4.48
CA GLY A 23 -8.19 -12.71 -3.12
C GLY A 23 -7.06 -11.80 -2.62
N PHE A 24 -6.33 -11.12 -3.51
CA PHE A 24 -5.30 -10.13 -3.17
C PHE A 24 -5.67 -8.71 -3.59
N LEU A 25 -6.87 -8.49 -4.10
CA LEU A 25 -7.35 -7.18 -4.49
C LEU A 25 -7.28 -6.20 -3.32
N GLY A 26 -6.67 -5.04 -3.57
CA GLY A 26 -6.50 -4.00 -2.55
C GLY A 26 -5.31 -4.24 -1.61
N SER A 27 -4.39 -5.15 -1.94
CA SER A 27 -3.14 -5.34 -1.22
C SER A 27 -1.95 -4.67 -1.92
N TYR A 28 -0.97 -4.24 -1.12
CA TYR A 28 0.32 -3.72 -1.57
C TYR A 28 1.45 -4.49 -0.91
N PHE A 29 2.34 -5.07 -1.71
CA PHE A 29 3.48 -5.84 -1.21
C PHE A 29 4.79 -5.11 -1.50
N GLU A 30 5.65 -5.00 -0.49
CA GLU A 30 6.99 -4.41 -0.66
C GLU A 30 7.88 -5.32 -1.52
N ALA A 31 8.53 -4.72 -2.52
CA ALA A 31 9.42 -5.42 -3.42
C ALA A 31 10.60 -4.54 -3.89
N ILE A 32 11.56 -5.17 -4.54
CA ILE A 32 12.70 -4.53 -5.19
C ILE A 32 12.69 -4.88 -6.67
N ILE A 33 12.93 -3.90 -7.54
CA ILE A 33 13.11 -4.16 -8.97
C ILE A 33 14.40 -4.95 -9.21
N VAL A 34 14.28 -6.09 -9.86
CA VAL A 34 15.40 -6.93 -10.28
C VAL A 34 15.77 -6.65 -11.74
N ALA A 35 14.78 -6.44 -12.61
CA ALA A 35 14.99 -6.10 -14.00
C ALA A 35 13.85 -5.24 -14.55
N ASN A 36 14.20 -4.33 -15.47
CA ASN A 36 13.25 -3.56 -16.28
C ASN A 36 13.23 -4.15 -17.69
N MET A 37 12.07 -4.64 -18.11
CA MET A 37 11.86 -5.32 -19.40
C MET A 37 11.19 -4.41 -20.43
N GLY A 38 11.16 -3.09 -20.19
CA GLY A 38 10.50 -2.08 -21.02
C GLY A 38 9.04 -1.86 -20.65
N THR A 39 8.19 -2.88 -20.80
CA THR A 39 6.75 -2.80 -20.47
C THR A 39 6.41 -3.35 -19.08
N ASN A 40 7.26 -4.25 -18.58
CA ASN A 40 7.06 -5.00 -17.34
C ASN A 40 8.34 -4.96 -16.50
N TYR A 41 8.21 -5.36 -15.24
CA TYR A 41 9.31 -5.47 -14.30
C TYR A 41 9.41 -6.88 -13.77
N VAL A 42 10.63 -7.37 -13.57
CA VAL A 42 10.88 -8.50 -12.68
C VAL A 42 11.13 -7.91 -11.30
N VAL A 43 10.34 -8.35 -10.32
CA VAL A 43 10.41 -7.86 -8.95
C VAL A 43 10.72 -9.01 -8.02
N GLN A 44 11.41 -8.71 -6.91
CA GLN A 44 11.62 -9.63 -5.81
C GLN A 44 10.90 -9.09 -4.58
N TYR A 45 9.96 -9.86 -4.04
CA TYR A 45 9.25 -9.47 -2.84
C TYR A 45 10.16 -9.52 -1.62
N LYS A 46 9.89 -8.63 -0.67
CA LYS A 46 10.69 -8.51 0.56
C LYS A 46 10.37 -9.60 1.56
N ASN A 47 9.07 -9.93 1.69
CA ASN A 47 8.54 -10.80 2.75
C ASN A 47 7.82 -12.05 2.21
N LEU A 48 7.66 -12.19 0.89
CA LEU A 48 7.06 -13.37 0.27
C LEU A 48 8.16 -14.33 -0.21
N MET A 49 7.97 -15.62 0.01
CA MET A 49 8.89 -16.70 -0.37
C MET A 49 8.26 -17.62 -1.41
N GLU A 50 9.07 -18.42 -2.10
CA GLU A 50 8.57 -19.43 -3.04
C GLU A 50 7.83 -20.56 -2.30
N GLU A 51 6.81 -21.13 -2.96
CA GLU A 51 5.94 -22.18 -2.38
C GLU A 51 6.72 -23.45 -2.01
N PHE A 52 7.72 -23.81 -2.81
CA PHE A 52 8.49 -25.05 -2.64
C PHE A 52 9.81 -24.85 -1.88
N ASP A 53 10.19 -23.59 -1.61
CA ASP A 53 11.41 -23.23 -0.88
C ASP A 53 11.24 -21.90 -0.13
N GLU A 54 10.89 -21.99 1.15
CA GLU A 54 10.71 -20.84 2.04
C GLU A 54 12.00 -20.04 2.30
N SER A 55 13.16 -20.53 1.85
CA SER A 55 14.44 -19.80 1.92
C SER A 55 14.69 -18.88 0.72
N VAL A 56 13.89 -19.02 -0.34
CA VAL A 56 14.03 -18.27 -1.59
C VAL A 56 12.95 -17.19 -1.68
N PRO A 57 13.33 -15.90 -1.75
CA PRO A 57 12.35 -14.83 -1.96
C PRO A 57 11.63 -14.96 -3.29
N LEU A 58 10.31 -14.81 -3.27
CA LEU A 58 9.45 -14.88 -4.44
C LEU A 58 9.83 -13.80 -5.45
N LYS A 59 9.95 -14.20 -6.72
CA LYS A 59 10.13 -13.29 -7.85
C LYS A 59 9.01 -13.45 -8.85
N GLU A 60 8.50 -12.32 -9.35
CA GLU A 60 7.41 -12.32 -10.32
C GLU A 60 7.67 -11.29 -11.43
N THR A 61 7.04 -11.51 -12.57
CA THR A 61 6.95 -10.49 -13.63
C THR A 61 5.63 -9.76 -13.49
N VAL A 62 5.69 -8.45 -13.26
CA VAL A 62 4.52 -7.59 -13.03
C VAL A 62 4.46 -6.49 -14.09
N MET A 63 3.26 -6.03 -14.38
CA MET A 63 3.02 -4.94 -15.34
C MET A 63 3.46 -3.61 -14.74
N ALA A 64 3.96 -2.68 -15.55
CA ALA A 64 4.36 -1.36 -15.05
C ALA A 64 3.25 -0.61 -14.29
N GLY A 65 1.98 -0.81 -14.67
CA GLY A 65 0.83 -0.21 -14.00
C GLY A 65 0.45 -0.85 -12.65
N GLU A 66 1.13 -1.91 -12.22
CA GLU A 66 0.98 -2.53 -10.90
C GLU A 66 2.03 -2.01 -9.91
N VAL A 67 3.05 -1.32 -10.40
CA VAL A 67 4.18 -0.87 -9.59
C VAL A 67 4.00 0.60 -9.20
N ARG A 68 4.22 0.89 -7.91
CA ARG A 68 4.29 2.26 -7.37
C ARG A 68 5.54 2.42 -6.49
N PRO A 69 6.06 3.64 -6.29
CA PRO A 69 7.15 3.83 -5.34
C PRO A 69 6.69 3.48 -3.92
N LEU A 70 7.62 3.43 -2.96
CA LEU A 70 7.24 3.37 -1.56
C LEU A 70 6.50 4.67 -1.15
N PRO A 71 5.40 4.58 -0.40
CA PRO A 71 4.70 5.75 0.10
C PRO A 71 5.57 6.53 1.09
N PRO A 72 5.44 7.87 1.14
CA PRO A 72 6.12 8.67 2.15
C PRO A 72 5.53 8.37 3.52
N ASP A 73 6.39 8.37 4.54
CA ASP A 73 5.96 8.22 5.92
C ASP A 73 5.15 9.45 6.37
N ILE A 74 3.90 9.21 6.76
CA ILE A 74 3.03 10.23 7.36
C ILE A 74 3.06 10.03 8.88
N THR A 75 3.98 10.73 9.55
CA THR A 75 4.14 10.71 11.01
C THR A 75 2.97 11.37 11.76
N GLU A 76 2.17 12.18 11.08
CA GLU A 76 1.03 12.95 11.63
C GLU A 76 -0.18 12.08 11.98
N ALA A 77 -0.19 10.78 11.64
CA ALA A 77 -1.33 9.90 11.88
C ALA A 77 -1.32 9.27 13.28
N SER A 78 -1.30 10.08 14.33
CA SER A 78 -1.34 9.59 15.72
C SER A 78 -2.71 9.03 16.13
N VAL A 79 -3.77 9.41 15.40
CA VAL A 79 -5.15 8.95 15.64
C VAL A 79 -5.85 8.69 14.30
N PHE A 80 -6.66 7.63 14.29
CA PHE A 80 -7.61 7.34 13.22
C PHE A 80 -9.04 7.46 13.74
N HIS A 81 -9.95 7.90 12.89
CA HIS A 81 -11.36 8.07 13.22
C HIS A 81 -12.22 7.12 12.38
N LEU A 82 -13.45 6.89 12.84
CA LEU A 82 -14.45 6.14 12.09
C LEU A 82 -14.57 6.67 10.65
N GLY A 83 -14.48 5.76 9.68
CA GLY A 83 -14.54 6.07 8.26
C GLY A 83 -13.19 6.50 7.62
N ASP A 84 -12.11 6.62 8.38
CA ASP A 84 -10.79 6.86 7.81
C ASP A 84 -10.36 5.66 6.95
N LYS A 85 -9.98 5.91 5.70
CA LYS A 85 -9.37 4.91 4.82
C LYS A 85 -7.89 4.74 5.18
N ILE A 86 -7.49 3.51 5.51
CA ILE A 86 -6.17 3.14 5.99
C ILE A 86 -5.61 1.96 5.18
N ASP A 87 -4.32 1.67 5.34
CA ASP A 87 -3.77 0.37 5.01
C ASP A 87 -3.39 -0.36 6.30
N ALA A 88 -3.80 -1.62 6.45
CA ALA A 88 -3.46 -2.49 7.57
C ALA A 88 -2.39 -3.51 7.16
N TYR A 89 -1.34 -3.66 7.96
CA TYR A 89 -0.28 -4.61 7.70
C TYR A 89 -0.65 -6.01 8.21
N ASP A 90 -0.89 -6.92 7.28
CA ASP A 90 -1.23 -8.32 7.55
C ASP A 90 -0.81 -9.21 6.39
N LEU A 91 -0.55 -10.50 6.64
CA LEU A 91 -0.11 -11.48 5.63
C LEU A 91 0.99 -10.92 4.71
N ASP A 92 1.99 -10.27 5.31
CA ASP A 92 3.16 -9.69 4.65
C ASP A 92 2.90 -8.57 3.63
N GLY A 93 1.67 -8.04 3.61
CA GLY A 93 1.25 -6.93 2.77
C GLY A 93 0.48 -5.85 3.51
N TRP A 94 0.24 -4.75 2.81
CA TRP A 94 -0.59 -3.63 3.26
C TRP A 94 -1.97 -3.72 2.59
N TRP A 95 -3.02 -3.88 3.38
CA TRP A 95 -4.38 -4.11 2.90
C TRP A 95 -5.25 -2.89 3.11
N VAL A 96 -5.88 -2.41 2.03
CA VAL A 96 -6.80 -1.28 2.09
C VAL A 96 -8.03 -1.63 2.92
N GLY A 97 -8.31 -0.83 3.93
CA GLY A 97 -9.51 -0.95 4.74
C GLY A 97 -10.01 0.39 5.25
N THR A 98 -11.12 0.34 5.98
CA THR A 98 -11.77 1.51 6.58
C THR A 98 -11.95 1.28 8.07
N ILE A 99 -11.67 2.28 8.89
CA ILE A 99 -11.94 2.19 10.33
C ILE A 99 -13.45 2.07 10.55
N SER A 100 -13.89 1.00 11.21
CA SER A 100 -15.31 0.71 11.48
C SER A 100 -15.72 0.95 12.93
N SER A 101 -14.76 1.12 13.84
CA SER A 101 -15.04 1.47 15.23
C SER A 101 -13.90 2.29 15.85
N GLU A 102 -14.22 3.00 16.93
CA GLU A 102 -13.21 3.67 17.75
C GLU A 102 -12.29 2.66 18.44
N LYS A 103 -11.17 3.16 18.97
CA LYS A 103 -10.17 2.37 19.68
C LYS A 103 -10.80 1.61 20.85
N ASN A 104 -10.72 0.29 20.84
CA ASN A 104 -11.26 -0.55 21.92
C ASN A 104 -10.44 -0.46 23.22
N SER A 105 -10.89 -1.13 24.29
CA SER A 105 -10.22 -1.12 25.60
C SER A 105 -8.79 -1.66 25.58
N SER A 106 -8.46 -2.52 24.61
CA SER A 106 -7.09 -3.04 24.38
C SER A 106 -6.24 -2.13 23.50
N GLY A 107 -6.77 -0.98 23.10
CA GLY A 107 -6.05 0.01 22.31
C GLY A 107 -5.92 -0.31 20.82
N ARG A 108 -6.80 -1.14 20.26
CA ARG A 108 -6.81 -1.54 18.85
C ARG A 108 -7.96 -0.87 18.11
N TYR A 109 -7.79 -0.61 16.82
CA TYR A 109 -8.84 -0.13 15.92
C TYR A 109 -9.46 -1.29 15.16
N SER A 110 -10.79 -1.34 15.04
CA SER A 110 -11.43 -2.24 14.07
C SER A 110 -11.29 -1.67 12.67
N VAL A 111 -10.92 -2.52 11.73
CA VAL A 111 -10.79 -2.24 10.30
C VAL A 111 -11.73 -3.17 9.55
N PHE A 112 -12.59 -2.59 8.74
CA PHE A 112 -13.44 -3.29 7.79
C PHE A 112 -12.77 -3.35 6.41
N PHE A 113 -12.70 -4.54 5.82
CA PHE A 113 -12.15 -4.79 4.50
C PHE A 113 -13.28 -5.01 3.49
N GLU A 114 -13.50 -4.04 2.60
CA GLU A 114 -14.59 -4.08 1.62
C GLU A 114 -14.48 -5.27 0.66
N THR A 115 -13.25 -5.71 0.35
CA THR A 115 -12.99 -6.82 -0.59
C THR A 115 -13.38 -8.18 -0.03
N THR A 116 -13.27 -8.40 1.28
CA THR A 116 -13.58 -9.69 1.93
C THR A 116 -14.83 -9.64 2.80
N GLY A 117 -15.35 -8.45 3.12
CA GLY A 117 -16.45 -8.25 4.06
C GLY A 117 -16.09 -8.53 5.52
N GLN A 118 -14.80 -8.67 5.83
CA GLN A 118 -14.32 -8.99 7.18
C GLN A 118 -14.06 -7.73 8.00
N GLU A 119 -14.22 -7.84 9.31
CA GLU A 119 -13.78 -6.85 10.29
C GLU A 119 -12.74 -7.48 11.23
N LEU A 120 -11.56 -6.85 11.32
CA LEU A 120 -10.45 -7.31 12.16
C LEU A 120 -9.85 -6.14 12.96
N ALA A 121 -9.33 -6.42 14.15
CA ALA A 121 -8.77 -5.40 15.02
C ALA A 121 -7.24 -5.32 14.93
N TYR A 122 -6.67 -4.13 14.74
CA TYR A 122 -5.23 -3.92 14.60
C TYR A 122 -4.67 -2.90 15.60
N PRO A 123 -3.43 -3.09 16.10
CA PRO A 123 -2.73 -2.04 16.83
C PRO A 123 -2.33 -0.91 15.86
N ILE A 124 -2.19 0.31 16.38
CA ILE A 124 -1.82 1.48 15.54
C ILE A 124 -0.51 1.30 14.76
N LEU A 125 0.45 0.53 15.30
CA LEU A 125 1.73 0.24 14.66
C LEU A 125 1.61 -0.60 13.38
N LYS A 126 0.48 -1.28 13.18
CA LYS A 126 0.16 -2.02 11.96
C LYS A 126 -0.74 -1.23 11.01
N LEU A 127 -1.00 0.04 11.30
CA LEU A 127 -1.89 0.87 10.49
C LEU A 127 -1.10 2.06 9.93
N ARG A 128 -1.36 2.38 8.67
CA ARG A 128 -0.90 3.63 8.05
C ARG A 128 -2.03 4.32 7.32
N VAL A 129 -1.89 5.61 7.09
CA VAL A 129 -2.83 6.35 6.24
C VAL A 129 -2.77 5.79 4.84
N HIS A 130 -3.94 5.49 4.27
CA HIS A 130 -4.01 5.06 2.88
C HIS A 130 -3.53 6.17 1.95
N GLN A 131 -2.65 5.84 1.02
CA GLN A 131 -2.15 6.74 -0.01
C GLN A 131 -2.27 6.09 -1.38
N GLU A 132 -2.68 6.88 -2.36
CA GLU A 132 -2.77 6.45 -3.75
C GLU A 132 -1.69 7.15 -4.59
N TRP A 133 -1.04 6.37 -5.46
CA TRP A 133 -0.10 6.89 -6.43
C TRP A 133 -0.83 7.20 -7.73
N ARG A 134 -0.99 8.48 -8.05
CA ARG A 134 -1.72 8.94 -9.25
C ARG A 134 -0.90 9.98 -9.99
N ASN A 135 -0.67 9.77 -11.29
CA ASN A 135 0.01 10.72 -12.17
C ASN A 135 1.36 11.23 -11.62
N GLY A 136 2.16 10.33 -11.03
CA GLY A 136 3.48 10.68 -10.50
C GLY A 136 3.45 11.41 -9.15
N LYS A 137 2.32 11.41 -8.43
CA LYS A 137 2.17 12.08 -7.13
C LYS A 137 1.42 11.19 -6.14
N TRP A 138 1.79 11.34 -4.86
CA TRP A 138 1.06 10.74 -3.74
C TRP A 138 -0.16 11.57 -3.37
N VAL A 139 -1.30 10.91 -3.20
CA VAL A 139 -2.56 11.49 -2.75
C VAL A 139 -3.00 10.77 -1.49
N SER A 140 -3.09 11.50 -0.37
CA SER A 140 -3.52 10.94 0.92
C SER A 140 -5.05 10.87 1.03
N SER A 141 -5.56 9.84 1.70
CA SER A 141 -6.97 9.75 2.08
C SER A 141 -7.38 10.76 3.15
N LYS A 142 -6.43 11.19 4.02
CA LYS A 142 -6.71 12.18 5.04
C LYS A 142 -6.92 13.55 4.39
N LYS A 143 -8.12 14.11 4.56
CA LYS A 143 -8.40 15.49 4.19
C LYS A 143 -7.54 16.40 5.06
N THR A 144 -6.49 17.00 4.50
CA THR A 144 -5.87 18.16 5.12
C THR A 144 -6.97 19.20 5.28
N LYS A 145 -7.26 19.65 6.51
CA LYS A 145 -8.08 20.85 6.70
C LYS A 145 -7.37 21.96 5.94
N ARG A 146 -7.87 22.30 4.74
CA ARG A 146 -7.47 23.55 4.10
C ARG A 146 -7.89 24.62 5.10
N ASN A 147 -6.91 25.33 5.67
CA ASN A 147 -7.19 26.57 6.38
C ASN A 147 -7.97 27.42 5.39
N ALA A 148 -9.28 27.53 5.61
CA ALA A 148 -10.09 28.52 4.95
C ALA A 148 -9.52 29.85 5.40
N VAL A 149 -8.75 30.50 4.53
CA VAL A 149 -8.53 31.94 4.63
C VAL A 149 -9.93 32.54 4.48
N ARG A 150 -10.60 32.77 5.60
CA ARG A 150 -11.74 33.67 5.64
C ARG A 150 -11.17 35.06 5.39
N CYS A 151 -11.77 35.73 4.42
CA CYS A 151 -11.54 37.10 4.01
C CYS A 151 -11.50 38.06 5.21
#